data_AF-A0A1B6DU85-F1
#
_entry.id   AF-A0A1B6DU85-F1
#
_cell.length_a   1.000
_cell.length_b   1.000
_cell.length_c   1.000
_cell.angle_alpha   90.00
_cell.angle_beta   90.00
_cell.angle_gamma   90.00
#
_symmetry.space_group_name_H-M   'P 1'
#
loop_
_entity.id
_entity.type
_entity.pdbx_description
1 polymer ?
#
loop_
_entity_poly.entity_id
_entity_poly.type
_entity_poly.pdbx_seq_one_letter_code
_entity_poly.pdbx_strand_id
1 'polypeptide(L)'
;MASSSTSKGVKSSKEGDLNEAEIYAKFNSLRLEQRRIAENLSSLENQQSEHKIVLNVLKDLDGDRKCFRMVGEILVERTVKEVYPILTATLTQLGTVVERVNEQLLKKRS
;
A
#
# COMPACT_ATOMS: atom_id res chain seq x y z
N MET A 1 27.50 -55.07 -44.43
CA MET A 1 27.35 -53.86 -45.27
C MET A 1 26.36 -52.96 -44.55
N ALA A 2 26.82 -52.12 -43.63
CA ALA A 2 27.39 -50.77 -43.82
C ALA A 2 26.30 -49.68 -44.00
N SER A 3 26.40 -48.67 -43.13
CA SER A 3 25.81 -47.30 -43.13
C SER A 3 24.86 -47.06 -41.93
N SER A 4 25.35 -46.63 -40.75
CA SER A 4 25.54 -45.22 -40.33
C SER A 4 24.25 -44.39 -40.46
N SER A 5 23.68 -43.80 -39.41
CA SER A 5 24.30 -42.67 -38.71
C SER A 5 23.67 -42.39 -37.33
N THR A 6 24.55 -42.10 -36.39
CA THR A 6 24.29 -41.47 -35.09
C THR A 6 24.04 -39.97 -35.29
N SER A 7 23.03 -39.39 -34.64
CA SER A 7 23.10 -38.01 -34.15
C SER A 7 22.16 -37.79 -32.95
N LYS A 8 22.80 -37.61 -31.78
CA LYS A 8 22.20 -37.04 -30.57
C LYS A 8 21.77 -35.60 -30.86
N GLY A 9 20.53 -35.24 -30.51
CA GLY A 9 20.00 -33.88 -30.55
C GLY A 9 19.37 -33.48 -29.21
N VAL A 10 20.21 -32.89 -28.36
CA VAL A 10 19.99 -31.79 -27.39
C VAL A 10 18.57 -31.55 -26.84
N LYS A 11 18.47 -31.58 -25.50
CA LYS A 11 17.43 -30.97 -24.64
C LYS A 11 16.99 -29.60 -25.17
N SER A 12 15.70 -29.44 -25.47
CA SER A 12 15.05 -28.14 -25.54
C SER A 12 14.08 -28.02 -24.36
N SER A 13 14.47 -27.21 -23.39
CA SER A 13 13.65 -26.70 -22.31
C SER A 13 12.42 -25.99 -22.90
N LYS A 14 11.22 -26.46 -22.58
CA LYS A 14 10.00 -25.67 -22.76
C LYS A 14 9.32 -25.50 -21.41
N GLU A 15 9.56 -24.33 -20.82
CA GLU A 15 8.52 -23.61 -20.09
C GLU A 15 7.28 -23.59 -20.98
N GLY A 16 6.18 -24.19 -20.54
CA GLY A 16 4.99 -24.31 -21.37
C GLY A 16 4.11 -25.43 -20.86
N ASP A 17 3.33 -25.09 -19.85
CA ASP A 17 1.91 -25.47 -19.66
C ASP A 17 1.63 -25.44 -18.16
N LEU A 18 1.48 -24.23 -17.61
CA LEU A 18 0.76 -24.09 -16.35
C LEU A 18 -0.63 -24.65 -16.58
N ASN A 19 -1.06 -25.57 -15.73
CA ASN A 19 -2.37 -26.20 -15.81
C ASN A 19 -3.45 -25.10 -15.81
N GLU A 20 -4.50 -25.23 -16.62
CA GLU A 20 -5.55 -24.22 -16.76
C GLU A 20 -6.15 -23.81 -15.40
N ALA A 21 -6.28 -24.78 -14.48
CA ALA A 21 -6.68 -24.55 -13.09
C ALA A 21 -5.71 -23.64 -12.30
N GLU A 22 -4.40 -23.76 -12.52
CA GLU A 22 -3.38 -22.93 -11.87
C GLU A 22 -3.43 -21.48 -12.37
N ILE A 23 -3.72 -21.29 -13.67
CA ILE A 23 -3.90 -19.96 -14.27
C ILE A 23 -5.12 -19.27 -13.63
N TYR A 24 -6.25 -19.97 -13.52
CA TYR A 24 -7.45 -19.44 -12.87
C TYR A 24 -7.22 -19.13 -11.39
N ALA A 25 -6.53 -20.01 -10.66
CA ALA A 25 -6.20 -19.78 -9.26
C ALA A 25 -5.32 -18.54 -9.08
N LYS A 26 -4.28 -18.38 -9.91
CA LYS A 26 -3.38 -17.23 -9.88
C LYS A 26 -4.12 -15.94 -10.22
N PHE A 27 -4.99 -15.95 -11.23
CA PHE A 27 -5.82 -14.80 -11.59
C PHE A 27 -6.75 -14.36 -10.45
N ASN A 28 -7.44 -15.31 -9.82
CA ASN A 28 -8.31 -15.00 -8.68
C ASN A 28 -7.52 -14.44 -7.48
N SER A 29 -6.32 -14.97 -7.22
CA SER A 29 -5.43 -14.45 -6.18
C SER A 29 -5.01 -13.01 -6.46
N LEU A 30 -4.61 -12.69 -7.70
CA LEU A 30 -4.22 -11.33 -8.10
C LEU A 30 -5.39 -10.34 -7.96
N ARG A 31 -6.60 -10.77 -8.33
CA ARG A 31 -7.82 -9.95 -8.19
C ARG A 31 -8.15 -9.67 -6.72
N LEU A 32 -7.99 -10.65 -5.83
CA LEU A 32 -8.22 -10.47 -4.40
C LEU A 32 -7.20 -9.48 -3.81
N GLU A 33 -5.94 -9.61 -4.19
CA GLU A 33 -4.87 -8.71 -3.77
C GLU A 33 -5.11 -7.28 -4.25
N GLN A 34 -5.52 -7.10 -5.51
CA GLN A 34 -5.88 -5.79 -6.06
C GLN A 34 -7.00 -5.12 -5.26
N ARG A 35 -8.06 -5.88 -4.91
CA ARG A 35 -9.16 -5.37 -4.08
C ARG A 35 -8.65 -4.92 -2.72
N ARG A 36 -7.81 -5.74 -2.07
CA ARG A 36 -7.24 -5.41 -0.76
C ARG A 36 -6.40 -4.13 -0.80
N ILE A 37 -5.61 -3.94 -1.85
CA ILE A 37 -4.82 -2.71 -2.05
C ILE A 37 -5.74 -1.50 -2.21
N ALA A 38 -6.82 -1.63 -3.00
CA ALA A 38 -7.80 -0.55 -3.19
C ALA A 38 -8.54 -0.18 -1.89
N GLU A 39 -8.94 -1.17 -1.09
CA GLU A 39 -9.56 -0.96 0.22
C GLU A 39 -8.60 -0.23 1.18
N ASN A 40 -7.35 -0.67 1.24
CA ASN A 40 -6.30 -0.01 2.04
C ASN A 40 -6.04 1.43 1.57
N LEU A 41 -6.01 1.66 0.25
CA LEU A 41 -5.80 2.99 -0.32
C LEU A 41 -6.91 3.95 0.11
N SER A 42 -8.18 3.54 -0.03
CA SER A 42 -9.33 4.35 0.39
C SER A 42 -9.29 4.65 1.89
N SER A 43 -8.88 3.69 2.72
CA SER A 43 -8.72 3.91 4.16
C SER A 43 -7.65 4.98 4.47
N LEU A 44 -6.50 4.92 3.79
CA LEU A 44 -5.41 5.88 3.97
C LEU A 44 -5.79 7.28 3.47
N GLU A 45 -6.53 7.38 2.36
CA GLU A 45 -7.03 8.66 1.83
C GLU A 45 -8.02 9.32 2.81
N ASN A 46 -8.89 8.52 3.44
CA ASN A 46 -9.81 9.01 4.47
C ASN A 46 -9.03 9.55 5.69
N GLN A 47 -8.05 8.79 6.20
CA GLN A 47 -7.19 9.25 7.30
C GLN A 47 -6.44 10.54 6.95
N GLN A 48 -5.95 10.66 5.72
CA GLN A 48 -5.29 11.87 5.23
C GLN A 48 -6.25 13.07 5.23
N SER A 49 -7.49 12.88 4.78
CA SER A 49 -8.53 13.91 4.78
C SER A 49 -8.88 14.37 6.20
N GLU A 50 -9.08 13.43 7.12
CA GLU A 50 -9.37 13.71 8.54
C GLU A 50 -8.23 14.50 9.19
N HIS A 51 -6.98 14.12 8.98
CA HIS A 51 -5.82 14.87 9.48
C HIS A 51 -5.74 16.30 8.92
N LYS A 52 -6.06 16.50 7.64
CA LYS A 52 -6.14 17.85 7.05
C LYS A 52 -7.20 18.70 7.74
N ILE A 53 -8.36 18.14 8.04
CA ILE A 53 -9.44 18.85 8.75
C ILE A 53 -8.98 19.25 10.16
N VAL A 54 -8.36 18.33 10.90
CA VAL A 54 -7.85 18.63 12.26
C VAL A 54 -6.80 19.72 12.23
N LEU A 55 -5.82 19.66 11.32
CA LEU A 55 -4.81 20.71 11.17
C LEU A 55 -5.43 22.06 10.81
N ASN A 56 -6.43 22.08 9.94
CA ASN A 56 -7.15 23.30 9.58
C ASN A 56 -7.86 23.95 10.77
N VAL A 57 -8.34 23.16 11.74
CA VAL A 57 -8.96 23.70 12.96
C VAL A 57 -7.88 24.16 13.94
N LEU A 58 -6.80 23.40 14.11
CA LEU A 58 -5.75 23.69 15.08
C LEU A 58 -4.89 24.92 14.71
N LYS A 59 -4.76 25.24 13.42
CA LYS A 59 -3.91 26.35 12.94
C LYS A 59 -4.33 27.72 13.51
N ASP A 60 -5.62 27.89 13.78
CA ASP A 60 -6.22 29.15 14.24
C ASP A 60 -6.32 29.22 15.78
N LEU A 61 -5.82 28.18 16.48
CA LEU A 61 -5.84 28.11 17.93
C LEU A 61 -4.52 28.59 18.54
N ASP A 62 -4.61 29.08 19.77
CA ASP A 62 -3.44 29.39 20.59
C ASP A 62 -2.56 28.14 20.80
N GLY A 63 -1.26 28.30 20.57
CA GLY A 63 -0.24 27.26 20.73
C GLY A 63 -0.16 26.70 22.16
N ASP A 64 -0.44 27.52 23.19
CA ASP A 64 -0.40 27.11 24.60
C ASP A 64 -1.71 26.46 25.07
N ARG A 65 -2.74 26.42 24.21
CA ARG A 65 -3.99 25.72 24.52
C ARG A 65 -3.73 24.23 24.73
N LYS A 66 -4.32 23.69 25.81
CA LYS A 66 -4.26 22.26 26.11
C LYS A 66 -4.93 21.44 25.00
N CYS A 67 -4.23 20.40 24.57
CA CYS A 67 -4.66 19.40 23.61
C CYS A 67 -4.60 18.02 24.28
N PHE A 68 -5.54 17.14 23.98
CA PHE A 68 -5.58 15.81 24.55
C PHE A 68 -5.52 14.77 23.45
N ARG A 69 -4.51 13.91 23.49
CA ARG A 69 -4.34 12.81 22.54
C ARG A 69 -4.64 11.49 23.21
N MET A 70 -5.52 10.70 22.62
CA MET A 70 -5.78 9.33 23.03
C MET A 70 -4.68 8.40 22.51
N VAL A 71 -4.12 7.58 23.38
CA VAL A 71 -3.13 6.52 23.05
C VAL A 71 -3.60 5.24 23.74
N GLY A 72 -4.19 4.34 22.96
CA GLY A 72 -4.92 3.20 23.53
C GLY A 72 -6.09 3.70 24.37
N GLU A 73 -6.13 3.35 25.65
CA GLU A 73 -7.17 3.77 26.60
C GLU A 73 -6.78 5.00 27.44
N ILE A 74 -5.55 5.51 27.28
CA ILE A 74 -5.02 6.61 28.09
C ILE A 74 -5.12 7.92 27.32
N LEU A 75 -5.57 8.97 27.99
CA LEU A 75 -5.59 10.34 27.47
C LEU A 75 -4.33 11.09 27.92
N VAL A 76 -3.52 11.55 26.97
CA VAL A 76 -2.27 12.28 27.23
C VAL A 76 -2.51 13.77 27.02
N GLU A 77 -2.25 14.58 28.05
CA GLU A 77 -2.27 16.04 27.95
C GLU A 77 -1.00 16.55 27.23
N ARG A 78 -1.20 17.46 26.28
CA ARG A 78 -0.19 18.14 25.46
C ARG A 78 -0.64 19.58 25.19
N THR A 79 0.15 20.33 24.45
CA THR A 79 -0.22 21.65 23.94
C THR A 79 -0.37 21.64 22.43
N VAL A 80 -1.11 22.60 21.86
CA VAL A 80 -1.26 22.73 20.40
C VAL A 80 0.11 22.87 19.72
N LYS A 81 1.03 23.66 20.29
CA LYS A 81 2.39 23.84 19.75
C LYS A 81 3.23 22.56 19.72
N GLU A 82 2.97 21.62 20.63
CA GLU A 82 3.62 20.30 20.63
C GLU A 82 2.97 19.35 19.62
N VAL A 83 1.64 19.37 19.50
CA VAL A 83 0.87 18.41 18.70
C VAL A 83 0.83 18.78 17.22
N TYR A 84 0.72 20.06 16.90
CA TYR A 84 0.61 20.56 15.54
C TYR A 84 1.75 20.10 14.61
N PRO A 85 3.05 20.20 14.98
CA PRO A 85 4.13 19.71 14.12
C PRO A 85 4.10 18.19 13.95
N ILE A 86 3.67 17.44 14.97
CA ILE A 86 3.55 15.97 14.90
C ILE A 86 2.47 15.57 13.89
N LEU A 87 1.30 16.21 13.96
CA LEU A 87 0.21 15.97 13.01
C LEU A 87 0.61 16.37 11.58
N THR A 88 1.34 17.47 11.42
CA THR A 88 1.85 17.91 10.10
C THR A 88 2.83 16.90 9.51
N ALA A 89 3.80 16.41 10.31
CA ALA A 89 4.74 15.39 9.86
C ALA A 89 4.03 14.07 9.50
N THR A 90 3.04 13.67 10.31
CA THR A 90 2.24 12.46 10.06
C THR A 90 1.44 12.59 8.77
N LEU A 91 0.85 13.76 8.49
CA LEU A 91 0.12 14.02 7.25
C LEU A 91 1.03 13.90 6.01
N THR A 92 2.23 14.46 6.07
CA THR A 92 3.22 14.35 4.97
C THR A 92 3.62 12.90 4.74
N GLN A 93 3.91 12.15 5.81
CA GLN A 93 4.22 10.72 5.71
C GLN A 93 3.06 9.93 5.11
N LEU A 94 1.82 10.16 5.55
CA LEU A 94 0.61 9.58 4.96
C LEU A 94 0.52 9.85 3.47
N GLY A 95 0.79 11.08 3.02
CA GLY A 95 0.85 11.41 1.59
C GLY A 95 1.81 10.52 0.80
N THR A 96 3.04 10.37 1.29
CA THR A 96 4.03 9.50 0.62
C THR A 96 3.61 8.03 0.58
N VAL A 97 2.89 7.54 1.60
CA VAL A 97 2.40 6.16 1.64
C VAL A 97 1.22 5.98 0.67
N VAL A 98 0.28 6.92 0.63
CA VAL A 98 -0.84 6.92 -0.33
C VAL A 98 -0.32 6.86 -1.76
N GLU A 99 0.66 7.70 -2.11
CA GLU A 99 1.29 7.68 -3.44
C GLU A 99 1.89 6.31 -3.78
N ARG A 100 2.68 5.74 -2.87
CA ARG A 100 3.29 4.40 -3.06
C ARG A 100 2.24 3.29 -3.23
N VAL A 101 1.18 3.30 -2.43
CA VAL A 101 0.11 2.30 -2.51
C VAL A 101 -0.69 2.47 -3.81
N ASN A 102 -0.91 3.70 -4.25
CA ASN A 102 -1.55 3.99 -5.53
C ASN A 102 -0.70 3.47 -6.71
N GLU A 103 0.62 3.69 -6.69
CA GLU A 103 1.53 3.12 -7.69
C GLU A 103 1.49 1.58 -7.72
N GLN A 104 1.42 0.93 -6.55
CA GLN A 104 1.27 -0.53 -6.47
C GLN A 104 -0.04 -1.00 -7.09
N LEU A 105 -1.14 -0.27 -6.88
CA LEU A 105 -2.43 -0.58 -7.48
C LEU A 105 -2.40 -0.44 -9.00
N LEU A 106 -1.77 0.62 -9.51
CA LEU A 106 -1.61 0.85 -10.96
C LEU A 106 -0.78 -0.24 -11.63
N LYS A 107 0.35 -0.64 -11.02
CA LYS A 107 1.20 -1.73 -11.54
C LYS A 107 0.51 -3.09 -11.59
N LYS A 108 -0.46 -3.36 -10.72
CA LYS A 108 -1.25 -4.60 -10.74
C LYS A 108 -2.48 -4.52 -11.66
N ARG A 109 -2.83 -3.33 -12.14
CA ARG A 109 -3.93 -3.11 -13.09
C ARG A 109 -3.47 -3.30 -14.54
N SER A 110 -2.20 -2.99 -14.84
CA SER A 110 -1.52 -3.27 -16.11
C SER A 110 -1.04 -4.71 -16.20
#